data_AF-A0A353DAZ3-F1
#
_entry.id   AF-A0A353DAZ3-F1
#
_cell.length_a   1.000
_cell.length_b   1.000
_cell.length_c   1.000
_cell.angle_alpha   90.00
_cell.angle_beta   90.00
_cell.angle_gamma   90.00
#
_symmetry.space_group_name_H-M   'P 1'
#
loop_
_entity.id
_entity.type
_entity.pdbx_description
1 polymer ?
#
loop_
_entity_poly.entity_id
_entity_poly.type
_entity_poly.pdbx_seq_one_letter_code
_entity_poly.pdbx_strand_id
1 'polypeptide(L)'
;LGANDALRGLDPARTRANLAAILERLKTARVKVLLAGMLAPPNMDATYARAFNAVYPDLAKTQGVALYPFFLEGVAGNPALNQADGIHPNEAGVARVVAGILPAVEKLLAQPAP
;
A
#
# COMPACT_ATOMS: atom_id res chain seq x y z
N LEU A 1 5.28 1.33 -0.05
CA LEU A 1 6.36 0.47 0.50
C LEU A 1 5.85 -0.96 0.62
N GLY A 2 6.72 -1.97 0.73
CA GLY A 2 6.33 -3.38 0.94
C GLY A 2 6.19 -4.24 -0.33
N ALA A 3 5.85 -3.65 -1.49
CA ALA A 3 5.75 -4.41 -2.74
C ALA A 3 7.05 -5.11 -3.15
N ASN A 4 8.20 -4.44 -2.99
CA ASN A 4 9.52 -5.03 -3.27
C ASN A 4 9.88 -6.14 -2.27
N ASP A 5 9.49 -6.00 -1.00
CA ASP A 5 9.66 -7.04 0.01
C ASP A 5 8.88 -8.30 -0.40
N ALA A 6 7.66 -8.12 -0.90
CA ALA A 6 6.83 -9.20 -1.45
C ALA A 6 7.46 -9.82 -2.71
N LEU A 7 7.92 -9.03 -3.67
CA LEU A 7 8.58 -9.55 -4.88
C LEU A 7 9.86 -10.35 -4.57
N ARG A 8 10.52 -10.05 -3.45
CA ARG A 8 11.72 -10.76 -2.97
C ARG A 8 11.41 -11.93 -2.03
N GLY A 9 10.14 -12.18 -1.72
CA GLY A 9 9.74 -13.23 -0.78
C GLY A 9 10.26 -13.02 0.64
N LEU A 10 10.49 -11.75 1.05
CA LEU A 10 10.93 -11.47 2.42
C LEU A 10 9.81 -11.79 3.41
N ASP A 11 10.20 -12.19 4.62
CA ASP A 11 9.28 -12.45 5.72
C ASP A 11 8.31 -11.26 5.94
N PRO A 12 6.98 -11.46 5.81
CA PRO A 12 5.99 -10.42 6.05
C PRO A 12 6.09 -9.77 7.44
N ALA A 13 6.58 -10.49 8.45
CA ALA A 13 6.81 -9.92 9.78
C ALA A 13 7.85 -8.80 9.77
N ARG A 14 8.90 -8.93 8.93
CA ARG A 14 9.90 -7.85 8.73
C ARG A 14 9.29 -6.64 8.04
N THR A 15 8.47 -6.87 7.00
CA THR A 15 7.73 -5.79 6.32
C THR A 15 6.84 -5.04 7.32
N ARG A 16 6.10 -5.78 8.16
CA ARG A 16 5.26 -5.21 9.22
C ARG A 16 6.07 -4.39 10.22
N ALA A 17 7.17 -4.92 10.75
CA ALA A 17 8.01 -4.23 11.73
C ALA A 17 8.61 -2.93 11.15
N ASN A 18 9.10 -2.97 9.91
CA ASN A 18 9.66 -1.80 9.23
C ASN A 18 8.60 -0.72 9.01
N LEU A 19 7.41 -1.09 8.53
CA LEU A 19 6.31 -0.15 8.34
C LEU A 19 5.83 0.44 9.66
N ALA A 20 5.71 -0.37 10.72
CA ALA A 20 5.37 0.12 12.06
C ALA A 20 6.36 1.18 12.55
N ALA A 21 7.66 0.91 12.43
CA ALA A 21 8.69 1.87 12.83
C ALA A 21 8.62 3.19 12.06
N ILE A 22 8.27 3.16 10.76
CA ILE A 22 8.05 4.35 9.94
C ILE A 22 6.82 5.12 10.44
N LEU A 23 5.71 4.43 10.69
CA LEU A 23 4.46 5.03 11.17
C LEU A 23 4.65 5.71 12.53
N GLU A 24 5.36 5.08 13.47
CA GLU A 24 5.66 5.67 14.78
C GLU A 24 6.50 6.95 14.69
N ARG A 25 7.47 6.99 13.76
CA ARG A 25 8.27 8.20 13.51
C ARG A 25 7.41 9.33 12.94
N LEU A 26 6.54 9.02 11.98
CA LEU A 26 5.62 10.01 11.39
C LEU A 26 4.60 10.53 12.42
N LYS A 27 4.10 9.65 13.29
CA LYS A 27 3.20 10.02 14.39
C LYS A 27 3.89 10.96 15.39
N THR A 28 5.13 10.65 15.77
CA THR A 28 5.95 11.51 16.64
C THR A 28 6.17 12.89 16.02
N ALA A 29 6.37 12.94 14.70
CA ALA A 29 6.50 14.18 13.93
C ALA A 29 5.17 14.90 13.66
N ARG A 30 4.03 14.40 14.18
CA ARG A 30 2.68 14.92 13.95
C ARG A 30 2.33 15.09 12.47
N VAL A 31 2.67 14.08 11.68
CA VAL A 31 2.33 14.02 10.25
C VAL A 31 1.06 13.21 10.06
N LYS A 32 0.11 13.72 9.27
CA LYS A 32 -1.06 12.95 8.84
C LYS A 32 -0.63 11.83 7.90
N VAL A 33 -1.12 10.62 8.11
CA VAL A 33 -0.72 9.44 7.31
C VAL A 33 -1.92 8.78 6.64
N LEU A 34 -1.79 8.57 5.33
CA LEU A 34 -2.57 7.60 4.56
C LEU A 34 -1.66 6.42 4.22
N LEU A 35 -1.90 5.26 4.83
CA LEU A 35 -1.18 4.03 4.50
C LEU A 35 -1.75 3.45 3.21
N ALA A 36 -0.96 3.46 2.13
CA ALA A 36 -1.30 2.80 0.87
C ALA A 36 -0.95 1.31 0.93
N GLY A 37 -1.96 0.46 0.87
CA GLY A 37 -1.85 -0.98 0.97
C GLY A 37 -1.37 -1.64 -0.32
N MET A 38 -0.74 -2.81 -0.16
CA MET A 38 -0.31 -3.69 -1.26
C MET A 38 -0.79 -5.11 -1.00
N LEU A 39 -0.90 -5.89 -2.07
CA LEU A 39 -1.18 -7.32 -2.01
C LEU A 39 0.05 -8.12 -2.42
N ALA A 40 0.11 -9.37 -1.95
CA ALA A 40 1.14 -10.31 -2.35
C ALA A 40 1.03 -10.61 -3.86
N PRO A 41 2.17 -10.76 -4.55
CA PRO A 41 2.20 -11.20 -5.94
C PRO A 41 1.49 -12.55 -6.15
N PRO A 42 0.85 -12.78 -7.31
CA PRO A 42 0.06 -13.99 -7.58
C PRO A 42 0.87 -15.28 -7.63
N ASN A 43 2.20 -15.18 -7.74
CA ASN A 43 3.12 -16.32 -7.73
C ASN A 43 3.51 -16.77 -6.31
N MET A 44 3.04 -16.09 -5.25
CA MET A 44 3.28 -16.50 -3.87
C MET A 44 2.26 -17.54 -3.39
N ASP A 45 2.68 -18.42 -2.49
CA ASP A 45 1.77 -19.39 -1.89
C ASP A 45 0.70 -18.72 -1.00
N ALA A 46 -0.36 -19.48 -0.71
CA ALA A 46 -1.51 -18.96 0.04
C ALA A 46 -1.16 -18.57 1.49
N THR A 47 -0.14 -19.19 2.10
CA THR A 47 0.29 -18.88 3.46
C THR A 47 1.00 -17.53 3.48
N TYR A 48 1.94 -17.31 2.56
CA TYR A 48 2.61 -16.03 2.39
C TYR A 48 1.60 -14.93 2.06
N ALA A 49 0.70 -15.17 1.10
CA ALA A 49 -0.28 -14.19 0.68
C ALA A 49 -1.18 -13.74 1.83
N ARG A 50 -1.69 -14.68 2.64
CA ARG A 50 -2.48 -14.35 3.84
C ARG A 50 -1.69 -13.48 4.83
N ALA A 51 -0.45 -13.87 5.12
CA ALA A 51 0.39 -13.13 6.08
C ALA A 51 0.74 -11.73 5.58
N PHE A 52 1.11 -11.57 4.32
CA PHE A 52 1.45 -10.28 3.73
C PHE A 52 0.24 -9.35 3.58
N ASN A 53 -0.89 -9.87 3.09
CA ASN A 53 -2.09 -9.07 2.86
C ASN A 53 -2.68 -8.52 4.18
N ALA A 54 -2.48 -9.22 5.30
CA ALA A 54 -2.92 -8.77 6.62
C ALA A 54 -2.10 -7.58 7.17
N VAL A 55 -0.86 -7.37 6.69
CA VAL A 55 0.06 -6.35 7.24
C VAL A 55 -0.57 -4.96 7.24
N TYR A 56 -1.13 -4.53 6.12
CA TYR A 56 -1.65 -3.17 5.95
C TYR A 56 -2.91 -2.88 6.77
N PRO A 57 -3.99 -3.68 6.72
CA PRO A 57 -5.17 -3.45 7.55
C PRO A 57 -4.86 -3.54 9.05
N ASP A 58 -4.01 -4.47 9.47
CA ASP A 58 -3.62 -4.60 10.87
C ASP A 58 -2.81 -3.41 11.35
N LEU A 59 -1.82 -2.95 10.56
CA LEU A 59 -1.06 -1.76 10.90
C LEU A 59 -1.93 -0.51 10.95
N ALA A 60 -2.80 -0.31 9.96
CA ALA A 60 -3.70 0.84 9.96
C ALA A 60 -4.56 0.90 11.22
N LYS A 61 -5.13 -0.25 11.63
CA LYS A 61 -5.92 -0.36 12.85
C LYS A 61 -5.09 -0.12 14.11
N THR A 62 -3.94 -0.76 14.24
CA THR A 62 -3.09 -0.67 15.45
C THR A 62 -2.45 0.71 15.62
N GLN A 63 -2.11 1.37 14.51
CA GLN A 63 -1.46 2.69 14.51
C GLN A 63 -2.45 3.85 14.49
N GLY A 64 -3.73 3.59 14.19
CA GLY A 64 -4.77 4.61 14.10
C GLY A 64 -4.60 5.53 12.89
N VAL A 65 -4.10 5.00 11.76
CA VAL A 65 -3.89 5.77 10.52
C VAL A 65 -4.93 5.38 9.46
N ALA A 66 -5.21 6.29 8.53
CA ALA A 66 -6.09 5.99 7.40
C ALA A 66 -5.46 4.93 6.49
N LEU A 67 -6.28 4.09 5.87
CA LEU A 67 -5.87 3.04 4.94
C LEU A 67 -6.48 3.26 3.56
N TYR A 68 -5.65 3.21 2.52
CA TYR A 68 -6.08 2.96 1.14
C TYR A 68 -5.80 1.48 0.82
N PRO A 69 -6.82 0.59 0.76
CA PRO A 69 -6.61 -0.85 0.91
C PRO A 69 -5.66 -1.50 -0.12
N PHE A 70 -5.73 -1.08 -1.38
CA PHE A 70 -4.83 -1.55 -2.42
C PHE A 70 -4.50 -0.44 -3.41
N PHE A 71 -3.22 -0.07 -3.49
CA PHE A 71 -2.76 1.05 -4.30
C PHE A 71 -2.98 0.87 -5.81
N LEU A 72 -2.92 -0.37 -6.29
CA LEU A 72 -3.00 -0.71 -7.72
C LEU A 72 -4.35 -1.33 -8.11
N GLU A 73 -5.40 -1.05 -7.34
CA GLU A 73 -6.76 -1.51 -7.60
C GLU A 73 -7.21 -1.13 -9.03
N GLY A 74 -7.62 -2.13 -9.82
CA GLY A 74 -8.01 -1.95 -11.22
C GLY A 74 -6.86 -1.68 -12.21
N VAL A 75 -5.60 -1.75 -11.76
CA VAL A 75 -4.41 -1.53 -12.61
C VAL A 75 -3.51 -2.78 -12.65
N ALA A 76 -3.26 -3.40 -11.50
CA ALA A 76 -2.36 -4.54 -11.40
C ALA A 76 -2.75 -5.68 -12.36
N GLY A 77 -1.80 -6.12 -13.18
CA GLY A 77 -1.99 -7.22 -14.14
C GLY A 77 -2.77 -6.85 -15.40
N ASN A 78 -3.15 -5.59 -15.60
CA ASN A 78 -3.82 -5.16 -16.83
C ASN A 78 -2.78 -4.70 -17.89
N PRO A 79 -2.61 -5.42 -19.01
CA PRO A 79 -1.61 -5.07 -20.03
C PRO A 79 -1.83 -3.70 -20.68
N ALA A 80 -3.06 -3.20 -20.72
CA ALA A 80 -3.37 -1.88 -21.28
C ALA A 80 -2.97 -0.72 -20.34
N LEU A 81 -2.84 -1.00 -19.04
CA LEU A 81 -2.54 -0.01 -18.01
C LEU A 81 -1.12 -0.14 -17.46
N ASN A 82 -0.38 -1.16 -17.87
CA ASN A 82 0.97 -1.44 -17.41
C ASN A 82 2.00 -1.26 -18.53
N GLN A 83 3.26 -1.10 -18.14
CA GLN A 83 4.42 -1.14 -19.01
C GLN A 83 4.64 -2.57 -19.50
N ALA A 84 5.60 -2.76 -20.42
CA ALA A 84 5.91 -4.07 -21.01
C ALA A 84 6.30 -5.14 -19.96
N ASP A 85 6.74 -4.73 -18.78
CA ASP A 85 7.04 -5.64 -17.66
C ASP A 85 5.79 -6.20 -16.94
N GLY A 86 4.60 -5.66 -17.21
CA GLY A 86 3.34 -6.09 -16.60
C GLY A 86 3.16 -5.73 -15.13
N ILE A 87 4.08 -4.98 -14.51
CA ILE A 87 4.07 -4.67 -13.07
C ILE A 87 3.94 -3.17 -12.83
N HIS A 88 4.60 -2.34 -13.63
CA HIS A 88 4.61 -0.89 -13.44
C HIS A 88 3.49 -0.24 -14.26
N PRO A 89 2.67 0.66 -13.67
CA PRO A 89 1.68 1.41 -14.44
C PRO A 89 2.34 2.25 -15.56
N ASN A 90 1.70 2.29 -16.72
CA ASN A 90 1.98 3.27 -17.77
C ASN A 90 1.20 4.58 -17.50
N GLU A 91 1.21 5.53 -18.44
CA GLU A 91 0.50 6.81 -18.28
C GLU A 91 -1.00 6.64 -17.96
N ALA A 92 -1.71 5.78 -18.70
CA ALA A 92 -3.13 5.50 -18.47
C ALA A 92 -3.34 4.78 -17.12
N GLY A 93 -2.44 3.88 -16.74
CA GLY A 93 -2.45 3.24 -15.43
C GLY A 93 -2.26 4.23 -14.29
N VAL A 94 -1.34 5.19 -14.42
CA VAL A 94 -1.15 6.26 -13.43
C VAL A 94 -2.41 7.10 -13.30
N ALA A 95 -3.06 7.49 -14.41
CA ALA A 95 -4.32 8.20 -14.38
C ALA A 95 -5.40 7.42 -13.60
N ARG A 96 -5.48 6.09 -13.79
CA ARG A 96 -6.40 5.21 -13.06
C ARG A 96 -6.08 5.12 -11.57
N VAL A 97 -4.80 5.03 -11.19
CA VAL A 97 -4.34 5.05 -9.79
C VAL A 97 -4.74 6.37 -9.13
N VAL A 98 -4.45 7.51 -9.77
CA VAL A 98 -4.78 8.85 -9.24
C VAL A 98 -6.28 8.99 -9.02
N ALA A 99 -7.10 8.61 -10.01
CA ALA A 99 -8.56 8.64 -9.88
C ALA A 99 -9.07 7.79 -8.69
N GLY A 100 -8.35 6.72 -8.33
CA GLY A 100 -8.69 5.87 -7.19
C GLY A 100 -8.29 6.44 -5.83
N ILE A 101 -7.05 6.94 -5.70
CA ILE A 101 -6.50 7.37 -4.40
C ILE A 101 -6.86 8.82 -4.04
N LEU A 102 -7.10 9.68 -5.03
CA LEU A 102 -7.31 11.12 -4.84
C LEU A 102 -8.41 11.43 -3.80
N PRO A 103 -9.60 10.80 -3.81
CA PRO A 103 -10.63 11.09 -2.80
C PRO A 103 -10.17 10.80 -1.36
N ALA A 104 -9.33 9.78 -1.16
CA ALA A 104 -8.78 9.44 0.16
C ALA A 104 -7.73 10.47 0.61
N VAL A 105 -6.93 10.99 -0.32
CA VAL A 105 -5.96 12.07 -0.05
C VAL A 105 -6.69 13.36 0.32
N GLU A 106 -7.68 13.78 -0.47
CA GLU A 106 -8.48 14.97 -0.20
C GLU A 106 -9.17 14.88 1.17
N LYS A 107 -9.76 13.72 1.50
CA LYS A 107 -10.36 13.46 2.81
C LYS A 107 -9.36 13.56 3.95
N LEU A 108 -8.11 13.11 3.78
CA LEU A 108 -7.07 13.24 4.80
C LEU A 108 -6.65 14.71 4.99
N LEU A 109 -6.51 15.45 3.89
CA LEU A 109 -6.11 16.86 3.93
C LEU A 109 -7.17 17.74 4.60
N ALA A 110 -8.46 17.45 4.41
CA ALA A 110 -9.58 18.17 5.01
C ALA A 110 -9.69 18.01 6.54
N GLN A 111 -9.01 17.04 7.16
CA GLN A 111 -9.02 16.86 8.62
C GLN A 111 -8.28 18.01 9.32
N PRO A 112 -8.54 18.26 10.62
CA PRO A 112 -7.69 19.14 11.42
C PRO A 112 -6.24 18.63 11.48
N ALA A 113 -5.28 19.51 11.77
CA ALA A 113 -3.91 19.09 12.04
C ALA A 113 -3.88 18.18 13.30
N PRO A 114 -3.03 17.13 13.31
CA PRO A 114 -2.88 16.22 14.45
C PRO A 114 -2.14 16.84 15.64
#